data_AF-A0A7S3PXH5-F1
#
_entry.id   AF-A0A7S3PXH5-F1
#
_cell.length_a   1.000
_cell.length_b   1.000
_cell.length_c   1.000
_cell.angle_alpha   90.00
_cell.angle_beta   90.00
_cell.angle_gamma   90.00
#
_symmetry.space_group_name_H-M   'P 1'
#
loop_
_entity.id
_entity.type
_entity.pdbx_description
1 polymer ?
#
loop_
_entity_poly.entity_id
_entity_poly.type
_entity_poly.pdbx_seq_one_letter_code
_entity_poly.pdbx_strand_id
1 'polypeptide(L)'
;MNTRLINITLLIQCLCLSRGYGFTIQLRSELLAKNTLVLGQSSHVPVRVQALRMTTDAEQEASSPGDKMRESNGKRPSLNPTIINAISEALLIRSSPASEDGPMEVTDGVSPIEVAVAAGQLASSAIDKRAQTSTAVKGDEGSAFNQEESHLVAGRVVGVVMRWEGLEGILVDRVKGTKWVMKYGEEASFGLTKDECKDGCDKKEVDAVVKKRLKDDPLMRMCRSECLYALFLQTVEMPAMEKIGQLPSDASSGIDFLDSDRIEVLLQDGFS
;
A
#
# COMPACT_ATOMS: atom_id res chain seq x y z
N MET A 1 22.59 7.09 -0.24
CA MET A 1 22.14 5.67 -0.16
C MET A 1 21.68 5.25 1.24
N ASN A 2 22.09 5.88 2.35
CA ASN A 2 21.66 5.48 3.71
C ASN A 2 20.26 5.97 4.15
N THR A 3 19.71 7.04 3.55
CA THR A 3 18.40 7.58 3.94
C THR A 3 17.22 6.69 3.49
N ARG A 4 17.40 5.89 2.42
CA ARG A 4 16.37 4.98 1.91
C ARG A 4 16.14 3.76 2.80
N LEU A 5 17.17 3.30 3.52
CA LEU A 5 17.07 2.15 4.43
C LEU A 5 16.38 2.48 5.75
N ILE A 6 16.53 3.71 6.24
CA ILE A 6 15.94 4.15 7.51
C ILE A 6 14.41 4.28 7.39
N ASN A 7 13.90 4.81 6.26
CA ASN A 7 12.46 4.93 6.02
C ASN A 7 11.76 3.58 5.86
N ILE A 8 12.42 2.59 5.25
CA ILE A 8 11.88 1.22 5.13
C ILE A 8 11.73 0.59 6.53
N THR A 9 12.65 0.88 7.45
CA THR A 9 12.62 0.31 8.80
C THR A 9 11.44 0.83 9.63
N LEU A 10 11.10 2.13 9.51
CA LEU A 10 9.93 2.73 10.16
C LEU A 10 8.61 2.21 9.57
N LEU A 11 8.56 2.01 8.25
CA LEU A 11 7.41 1.42 7.56
C LEU A 11 7.16 -0.04 7.98
N ILE A 12 8.24 -0.81 8.18
CA ILE A 12 8.17 -2.20 8.70
C ILE A 12 7.67 -2.24 10.15
N GLN A 13 8.10 -1.29 11.00
CA GLN A 13 7.63 -1.23 12.39
C GLN A 13 6.11 -1.00 12.51
N CYS A 14 5.51 -0.19 11.63
CA CYS A 14 4.05 -0.04 11.57
C CYS A 14 3.35 -1.30 11.03
N LEU A 15 3.95 -2.03 10.08
CA LEU A 15 3.36 -3.25 9.51
C LEU A 15 3.36 -4.44 10.50
N CYS A 16 4.34 -4.53 11.41
CA CYS A 16 4.42 -5.61 12.39
C CYS A 16 3.39 -5.50 13.53
N LEU A 17 2.92 -4.29 13.87
CA LEU A 17 1.96 -4.08 14.96
C LEU A 17 0.52 -4.53 14.64
N SER A 18 0.16 -4.65 13.36
CA SER A 18 -1.24 -4.90 12.97
C SER A 18 -1.62 -6.38 12.85
N ARG A 19 -0.66 -7.33 12.91
CA ARG A 19 -0.94 -8.72 12.51
C ARG A 19 -1.36 -9.67 13.62
N GLY A 20 -1.39 -9.29 14.90
CA GLY A 20 -1.91 -10.13 15.99
C GLY A 20 -1.22 -11.50 16.17
N TYR A 21 -0.17 -11.80 15.40
CA TYR A 21 0.67 -12.97 15.58
C TYR A 21 1.64 -12.66 16.71
N GLY A 22 1.63 -13.49 17.76
CA GLY A 22 2.60 -13.48 18.86
C GLY A 22 4.00 -13.90 18.41
N PHE A 23 4.56 -13.21 17.42
CA PHE A 23 5.97 -13.29 17.04
C PHE A 23 6.72 -12.25 17.87
N THR A 24 7.00 -12.62 19.12
CA THR A 24 7.96 -11.91 19.97
C THR A 24 9.26 -11.75 19.17
N ILE A 25 9.67 -10.50 19.01
CA ILE A 25 10.89 -10.10 18.30
C ILE A 25 12.10 -10.72 18.99
N GLN A 26 12.51 -11.90 18.52
CA GLN A 26 13.78 -12.54 18.80
C GLN A 26 14.77 -12.28 17.65
N LEU A 27 14.61 -11.16 16.94
CA LEU A 27 15.47 -10.72 15.83
C LEU A 27 16.60 -9.78 16.27
N ARG A 28 16.66 -9.40 17.56
CA ARG A 28 17.71 -8.49 18.07
C ARG A 28 18.98 -9.20 18.57
N SER A 29 18.96 -10.52 18.79
CA SER A 29 20.13 -11.25 19.30
C SER A 29 20.97 -11.92 18.21
N GLU A 30 20.38 -12.40 17.11
CA GLU A 30 21.13 -13.13 16.08
C GLU A 30 21.93 -12.24 15.11
N LEU A 31 21.48 -11.00 14.86
CA LEU A 31 22.22 -10.08 13.98
C LEU A 31 23.46 -9.46 14.64
N LEU A 32 23.51 -9.45 15.98
CA LEU A 32 24.70 -9.05 16.76
C LEU A 32 25.66 -10.24 17.01
N ALA A 33 25.15 -11.46 17.05
CA ALA A 33 25.98 -12.66 17.26
C ALA A 33 26.84 -13.03 16.04
N LYS A 34 26.37 -12.75 14.81
CA LYS A 34 27.09 -13.13 13.58
C LYS A 34 28.19 -12.16 13.12
N ASN A 35 28.34 -11.01 13.77
CA ASN A 35 29.42 -10.04 13.47
C ASN A 35 30.53 -10.00 14.52
N THR A 36 30.55 -10.93 15.49
CA THR A 36 31.52 -10.93 16.60
C THR A 36 32.41 -12.19 16.61
N LEU A 37 32.87 -12.64 15.44
CA LEU A 37 33.80 -13.77 15.35
C LEU A 37 34.91 -13.56 14.32
N VAL A 38 35.47 -12.35 14.25
CA VAL A 38 36.88 -12.16 13.89
C VAL A 38 37.36 -10.96 14.69
N LEU A 39 38.11 -11.18 15.76
CA LEU A 39 39.27 -10.37 16.16
C LEU A 39 39.87 -10.98 17.45
N GLY A 40 41.14 -11.35 17.34
CA GLY A 40 41.92 -11.97 18.39
C GLY A 40 42.19 -11.05 19.57
N GLN A 41 42.48 -11.73 20.67
CA GLN A 41 43.11 -11.30 21.91
C GLN A 41 43.89 -9.97 21.83
N SER A 42 43.45 -8.95 22.59
CA SER A 42 44.38 -8.02 23.24
C SER A 42 43.68 -7.18 24.32
N SER A 43 44.29 -7.22 25.50
CA SER A 43 44.32 -6.25 26.62
C SER A 43 43.16 -5.26 26.90
N HIS A 44 42.77 -5.28 28.18
CA HIS A 44 41.92 -4.35 28.91
C HIS A 44 42.19 -2.86 28.65
N VAL A 45 41.17 -2.13 28.18
CA VAL A 45 40.98 -0.69 28.43
C VAL A 45 39.48 -0.42 28.63
N PRO A 46 39.03 0.24 29.72
CA PRO A 46 37.64 0.62 29.86
C PRO A 46 37.31 1.81 28.93
N VAL A 47 36.55 1.54 27.86
CA VAL A 47 36.03 2.58 26.97
C VAL A 47 34.82 3.25 27.61
N ARG A 48 35.01 4.52 27.94
CA ARG A 48 33.98 5.43 28.44
C ARG A 48 33.01 5.75 27.30
N VAL A 49 31.79 5.22 27.36
CA VAL A 49 30.72 5.54 26.40
C VAL A 49 30.26 6.97 26.65
N GLN A 50 30.86 7.94 25.95
CA GLN A 50 30.30 9.27 25.83
C GLN A 50 29.09 9.18 24.87
N ALA A 51 27.90 9.46 25.41
CA ALA A 51 26.72 9.68 24.61
C ALA A 51 26.95 10.89 23.70
N LEU A 52 27.19 10.61 22.41
CA LEU A 52 27.23 11.62 21.36
C LEU A 52 25.81 12.15 21.21
N ARG A 53 25.52 13.29 21.85
CA ARG A 53 24.33 14.09 21.54
C ARG A 53 24.52 14.61 20.12
N MET A 54 23.86 13.97 19.16
CA MET A 54 23.66 14.55 17.84
C MET A 54 22.63 15.65 17.99
N THR A 55 23.08 16.89 17.78
CA THR A 55 22.23 18.06 17.58
C THR A 55 21.45 17.85 16.28
N THR A 56 20.12 17.86 16.37
CA THR A 56 19.24 17.94 15.21
C THR A 56 19.26 19.39 14.72
N ASP A 57 20.18 19.68 13.81
CA ASP A 57 20.23 20.96 13.12
C ASP A 57 19.13 20.99 12.04
N ALA A 58 18.17 21.88 12.27
CA ALA A 58 17.32 22.59 11.30
C ALA A 58 16.92 21.83 10.01
N GLU A 59 15.74 21.21 10.04
CA GLU A 59 14.94 21.01 8.83
C GLU A 59 14.53 22.39 8.30
N GLN A 60 15.30 22.87 7.33
CA GLN A 60 14.90 23.99 6.50
C GLN A 60 13.81 23.47 5.56
N GLU A 61 12.54 23.72 5.91
CA GLU A 61 11.39 23.51 5.04
C GLU A 61 11.61 24.29 3.74
N ALA A 62 12.21 23.65 2.75
CA ALA A 62 12.23 24.13 1.39
C ALA A 62 10.80 24.00 0.86
N SER A 63 9.96 25.00 1.18
CA SER A 63 8.66 25.23 0.57
C SER A 63 8.82 25.07 -0.94
N SER A 64 8.32 23.94 -1.46
CA SER A 64 8.46 23.61 -2.86
C SER A 64 7.69 24.67 -3.66
N PRO A 65 8.17 25.12 -4.83
CA PRO A 65 7.48 26.11 -5.65
C PRO A 65 6.01 25.74 -5.94
N GLY A 66 5.71 24.44 -6.00
CA GLY A 66 4.35 23.93 -6.21
C GLY A 66 3.39 24.21 -5.05
N ASP A 67 3.88 24.32 -3.81
CA ASP A 67 3.02 24.55 -2.64
C ASP A 67 2.50 26.00 -2.56
N LYS A 68 3.26 26.96 -3.08
CA LYS A 68 2.86 28.38 -3.07
C LYS A 68 1.67 28.69 -3.99
N MET A 69 1.53 27.98 -5.13
CA MET A 69 0.33 28.09 -5.98
C MET A 69 -0.88 27.33 -5.41
N ARG A 70 -0.64 26.34 -4.53
CA ARG A 70 -1.71 25.57 -3.87
C ARG A 70 -2.35 26.36 -2.75
N GLU A 71 -1.56 27.10 -1.99
CA GLU A 71 -2.02 28.02 -0.94
C GLU A 71 -3.02 29.06 -1.48
N SER A 72 -2.90 29.48 -2.74
CA SER A 72 -3.79 30.50 -3.33
C SER A 72 -5.15 29.97 -3.80
N ASN A 73 -5.23 28.70 -4.23
CA ASN A 73 -6.47 28.13 -4.78
C ASN A 73 -7.17 27.15 -3.83
N GLY A 74 -6.47 26.68 -2.79
CA GLY A 74 -7.02 25.81 -1.74
C GLY A 74 -7.49 24.43 -2.20
N LYS A 75 -7.33 24.07 -3.48
CA LYS A 75 -7.78 22.80 -4.04
C LYS A 75 -6.59 21.91 -4.36
N ARG A 76 -6.42 20.84 -3.58
CA ARG A 76 -5.42 19.80 -3.79
C ARG A 76 -5.99 18.72 -4.71
N PRO A 77 -5.30 18.34 -5.81
CA PRO A 77 -5.71 17.19 -6.61
C PRO A 77 -5.73 15.93 -5.76
N SER A 78 -6.76 15.09 -5.92
CA SER A 78 -6.84 13.82 -5.18
C SER A 78 -5.62 12.92 -5.47
N LEU A 79 -5.14 12.24 -4.43
CA LEU A 79 -4.07 11.23 -4.51
C LEU A 79 -4.61 9.88 -4.98
N ASN A 80 -5.92 9.65 -4.77
CA ASN A 80 -6.59 8.37 -4.99
C ASN A 80 -6.38 7.81 -6.40
N PRO A 81 -6.49 8.60 -7.50
CA PRO A 81 -6.27 8.07 -8.84
C PRO A 81 -4.86 7.46 -9.04
N THR A 82 -3.82 8.05 -8.44
CA THR A 82 -2.46 7.50 -8.56
C THR A 82 -2.30 6.20 -7.79
N ILE A 83 -2.88 6.14 -6.59
CA ILE A 83 -2.85 4.94 -5.75
C ILE A 83 -3.59 3.79 -6.46
N ILE A 84 -4.79 4.06 -6.97
CA ILE A 84 -5.64 3.09 -7.69
C ILE A 84 -4.93 2.57 -8.94
N ASN A 85 -4.30 3.46 -9.71
CA ASN A 85 -3.54 3.08 -10.91
C ASN A 85 -2.33 2.20 -10.55
N ALA A 86 -1.59 2.54 -9.49
CA ALA A 86 -0.46 1.72 -9.03
C ALA A 86 -0.91 0.34 -8.54
N ILE A 87 -2.04 0.26 -7.81
CA ILE A 87 -2.62 -1.03 -7.39
C ILE A 87 -3.09 -1.84 -8.60
N SER A 88 -3.69 -1.21 -9.60
CA SER A 88 -4.08 -1.85 -10.86
C SER A 88 -2.87 -2.40 -11.62
N GLU A 89 -1.76 -1.65 -11.68
CA GLU A 89 -0.50 -2.13 -12.29
C GLU A 89 0.07 -3.32 -11.50
N ALA A 90 0.02 -3.29 -10.16
CA ALA A 90 0.45 -4.41 -9.34
C ALA A 90 -0.45 -5.67 -9.52
N LEU A 91 -1.78 -5.51 -9.71
CA LEU A 91 -2.67 -6.63 -10.08
C LEU A 91 -2.27 -7.25 -11.43
N LEU A 92 -1.89 -6.44 -12.40
CA LEU A 92 -1.42 -6.90 -13.71
C LEU A 92 -0.11 -7.68 -13.59
N ILE A 93 0.86 -7.15 -12.83
CA ILE A 93 2.12 -7.84 -12.55
C ILE A 93 1.85 -9.18 -11.86
N ARG A 94 1.01 -9.19 -10.81
CA ARG A 94 0.58 -10.42 -10.10
C ARG A 94 -0.06 -11.46 -11.04
N SER A 95 -0.79 -11.02 -12.06
CA SER A 95 -1.42 -11.91 -13.03
C SER A 95 -0.46 -12.48 -14.09
N SER A 96 0.76 -11.96 -14.17
CA SER A 96 1.75 -12.32 -15.18
C SER A 96 2.91 -13.11 -14.55
N PRO A 97 2.99 -14.44 -14.75
CA PRO A 97 3.98 -15.29 -14.08
C PRO A 97 5.44 -15.06 -14.52
N ALA A 98 5.69 -14.12 -15.43
CA ALA A 98 7.00 -13.86 -16.04
C ALA A 98 7.42 -12.38 -15.94
N SER A 99 6.82 -11.59 -15.05
CA SER A 99 7.15 -10.17 -14.93
C SER A 99 8.56 -9.97 -14.37
N GLU A 100 9.36 -9.16 -15.06
CA GLU A 100 10.70 -8.74 -14.60
C GLU A 100 10.65 -7.79 -13.40
N ASP A 101 9.48 -7.22 -13.11
CA ASP A 101 9.24 -6.21 -12.07
C ASP A 101 9.22 -6.75 -10.62
N GLY A 102 9.57 -8.02 -10.43
CA GLY A 102 9.66 -8.68 -9.13
C GLY A 102 8.34 -9.31 -8.64
N PRO A 103 8.38 -10.04 -7.51
CA PRO A 103 7.23 -10.77 -7.01
C PRO A 103 6.23 -9.85 -6.31
N MET A 104 4.95 -9.95 -6.70
CA MET A 104 3.82 -9.21 -6.10
C MET A 104 2.94 -10.06 -5.19
N GLU A 105 3.36 -11.30 -4.89
CA GLU A 105 2.65 -12.25 -4.05
C GLU A 105 3.64 -12.93 -3.09
N VAL A 106 3.24 -13.09 -1.83
CA VAL A 106 4.05 -13.80 -0.83
C VAL A 106 3.87 -15.29 -1.07
N THR A 107 4.95 -15.96 -1.46
CA THR A 107 5.01 -17.42 -1.66
C THR A 107 6.12 -18.00 -0.79
N ASP A 108 6.21 -19.33 -0.66
CA ASP A 108 7.19 -20.01 0.21
C ASP A 108 8.67 -19.64 -0.09
N GLY A 109 8.95 -19.09 -1.27
CA GLY A 109 10.29 -18.63 -1.68
C GLY A 109 10.50 -17.12 -1.69
N VAL A 110 9.46 -16.31 -1.49
CA VAL A 110 9.53 -14.84 -1.59
C VAL A 110 9.29 -14.23 -0.21
N SER A 111 10.25 -13.43 0.25
CA SER A 111 10.10 -12.77 1.54
C SER A 111 9.05 -11.64 1.47
N PRO A 112 8.26 -11.40 2.52
CA PRO A 112 7.31 -10.29 2.56
C PRO A 112 7.97 -8.92 2.34
N ILE A 113 9.26 -8.80 2.68
CA ILE A 113 10.05 -7.58 2.48
C ILE A 113 10.31 -7.35 0.98
N GLU A 114 10.60 -8.39 0.20
CA GLU A 114 10.78 -8.28 -1.25
C GLU A 114 9.50 -7.76 -1.92
N VAL A 115 8.34 -8.30 -1.54
CA VAL A 115 7.04 -7.84 -2.05
C VAL A 115 6.80 -6.37 -1.69
N ALA A 116 7.09 -5.97 -0.44
CA ALA A 116 6.96 -4.58 -0.02
C ALA A 116 7.89 -3.63 -0.78
N VAL A 117 9.13 -4.07 -1.07
CA VAL A 117 10.09 -3.30 -1.86
C VAL A 117 9.61 -3.15 -3.30
N ALA A 118 9.14 -4.23 -3.93
CA ALA A 118 8.61 -4.21 -5.29
C ALA A 118 7.39 -3.28 -5.40
N ALA A 119 6.44 -3.39 -4.47
CA ALA A 119 5.28 -2.50 -4.40
C ALA A 119 5.66 -1.02 -4.19
N GLY A 120 6.67 -0.74 -3.36
CA GLY A 120 7.19 0.61 -3.13
C GLY A 120 7.88 1.19 -4.36
N GLN A 121 8.61 0.37 -5.11
CA GLN A 121 9.21 0.76 -6.39
C GLN A 121 8.14 1.10 -7.42
N LEU A 122 7.09 0.26 -7.51
CA LEU A 122 5.96 0.51 -8.40
C LEU A 122 5.24 1.82 -8.08
N ALA A 123 4.98 2.08 -6.79
CA ALA A 123 4.38 3.33 -6.34
C ALA A 123 5.27 4.55 -6.70
N SER A 124 6.58 4.41 -6.53
CA SER A 124 7.54 5.46 -6.92
C SER A 124 7.51 5.72 -8.42
N SER A 125 7.47 4.68 -9.25
CA SER A 125 7.32 4.81 -10.70
C SER A 125 6.00 5.47 -11.10
N ALA A 126 4.90 5.17 -10.40
CA ALA A 126 3.60 5.82 -10.65
C ALA A 126 3.62 7.32 -10.28
N ILE A 127 4.30 7.68 -9.19
CA ILE A 127 4.55 9.08 -8.79
C ILE A 127 5.36 9.80 -9.88
N ASP A 128 6.46 9.21 -10.33
CA ASP A 128 7.32 9.80 -11.37
C ASP A 128 6.58 9.98 -12.70
N LYS A 129 5.80 8.99 -13.13
CA LYS A 129 4.94 9.08 -14.34
C LYS A 129 3.97 10.27 -14.25
N ARG A 130 3.34 10.48 -13.08
CA ARG A 130 2.43 11.62 -12.85
C ARG A 130 3.19 12.94 -12.87
N ALA A 131 4.32 13.03 -12.19
CA ALA A 131 5.16 14.23 -12.16
C ALA A 131 5.65 14.62 -13.57
N GLN A 132 6.03 13.65 -14.41
CA GLN A 132 6.41 13.90 -15.80
C GLN A 132 5.25 14.44 -16.64
N THR A 133 4.06 13.85 -16.52
CA THR A 133 2.85 14.29 -17.24
C THR A 133 2.48 15.72 -16.87
N SER A 134 2.57 16.04 -15.58
CA SER A 134 2.39 17.37 -15.02
C SER A 134 3.32 18.43 -15.61
N THR A 135 4.62 18.12 -15.75
CA THR A 135 5.60 19.06 -16.33
C THR A 135 5.43 19.27 -17.84
N ALA A 136 4.81 18.31 -18.55
CA ALA A 136 4.58 18.41 -19.98
C ALA A 136 3.45 19.40 -20.34
N VAL A 137 2.50 19.62 -19.42
CA VAL A 137 1.44 20.62 -19.57
C VAL A 137 1.96 21.96 -19.04
N LYS A 138 2.38 22.85 -19.96
CA LYS A 138 2.85 24.21 -19.60
C LYS A 138 1.79 24.93 -18.74
N GLY A 139 2.10 25.15 -17.46
CA GLY A 139 1.27 25.92 -16.53
C GLY A 139 0.83 25.20 -15.26
N ASP A 140 1.13 23.90 -15.09
CA ASP A 140 0.71 23.12 -13.92
C ASP A 140 1.89 22.73 -13.00
N GLU A 141 2.74 23.69 -12.64
CA GLU A 141 3.84 23.49 -11.67
C GLU A 141 3.33 23.13 -10.25
N GLY A 142 2.03 23.33 -9.99
CA GLY A 142 1.35 23.00 -8.75
C GLY A 142 0.92 21.54 -8.61
N SER A 143 1.31 20.63 -9.52
CA SER A 143 0.81 19.24 -9.55
C SER A 143 1.83 18.17 -9.14
N ALA A 144 3.08 18.54 -8.84
CA ALA A 144 4.10 17.62 -8.35
C ALA A 144 3.87 17.24 -6.88
N PHE A 145 3.90 15.96 -6.52
CA PHE A 145 3.69 15.55 -5.13
C PHE A 145 4.78 16.10 -4.21
N ASN A 146 4.38 16.56 -3.03
CA ASN A 146 5.32 16.83 -1.95
C ASN A 146 5.83 15.49 -1.35
N GLN A 147 6.80 15.59 -0.44
CA GLN A 147 7.40 14.40 0.15
C GLN A 147 6.40 13.57 0.97
N GLU A 148 5.51 14.22 1.71
CA GLU A 148 4.49 13.56 2.53
C GLU A 148 3.45 12.81 1.69
N GLU A 149 2.96 13.42 0.61
CA GLU A 149 2.07 12.79 -0.38
C GLU A 149 2.72 11.59 -1.02
N SER A 150 3.98 11.72 -1.41
CA SER A 150 4.75 10.64 -2.03
C SER A 150 4.88 9.46 -1.08
N HIS A 151 5.19 9.73 0.20
CA HIS A 151 5.22 8.69 1.24
C HIS A 151 3.84 8.08 1.49
N LEU A 152 2.77 8.88 1.47
CA LEU A 152 1.41 8.41 1.69
C LEU A 152 0.94 7.49 0.56
N VAL A 153 1.18 7.89 -0.70
CA VAL A 153 0.90 7.07 -1.89
C VAL A 153 1.66 5.75 -1.80
N ALA A 154 2.97 5.79 -1.53
CA ALA A 154 3.78 4.58 -1.40
C ALA A 154 3.31 3.68 -0.26
N GLY A 155 3.03 4.26 0.93
CA GLY A 155 2.57 3.54 2.10
C GLY A 155 1.22 2.82 1.88
N ARG A 156 0.28 3.49 1.21
CA ARG A 156 -1.04 2.91 0.88
C ARG A 156 -0.95 1.81 -0.17
N VAL A 157 -0.18 2.00 -1.24
CA VAL A 157 0.05 0.95 -2.26
C VAL A 157 0.66 -0.29 -1.61
N VAL A 158 1.74 -0.13 -0.85
CA VAL A 158 2.37 -1.24 -0.11
C VAL A 158 1.38 -1.86 0.87
N GLY A 159 0.60 -1.04 1.57
CA GLY A 159 -0.40 -1.47 2.55
C GLY A 159 -1.47 -2.40 1.96
N VAL A 160 -1.97 -2.07 0.76
CA VAL A 160 -2.92 -2.88 0.00
C VAL A 160 -2.26 -4.15 -0.52
N VAL A 161 -1.12 -4.05 -1.21
CA VAL A 161 -0.42 -5.20 -1.82
C VAL A 161 -0.09 -6.26 -0.77
N MET A 162 0.40 -5.85 0.39
CA MET A 162 0.78 -6.76 1.48
C MET A 162 -0.40 -7.45 2.17
N ARG A 163 -1.63 -7.01 1.92
CA ARG A 163 -2.87 -7.52 2.54
C ARG A 163 -3.87 -8.05 1.50
N TRP A 164 -3.41 -8.31 0.28
CA TRP A 164 -4.26 -8.62 -0.85
C TRP A 164 -5.26 -9.75 -0.56
N GLU A 165 -4.77 -10.89 -0.08
CA GLU A 165 -5.62 -12.08 0.15
C GLU A 165 -6.75 -11.80 1.16
N GLY A 166 -6.45 -11.06 2.23
CA GLY A 166 -7.46 -10.71 3.23
C GLY A 166 -8.49 -9.72 2.70
N LEU A 167 -8.05 -8.70 1.96
CA LEU A 167 -8.95 -7.71 1.35
C LEU A 167 -9.83 -8.34 0.25
N GLU A 168 -9.28 -9.26 -0.55
CA GLU A 168 -10.04 -10.00 -1.56
C GLU A 168 -11.08 -10.94 -0.94
N GLY A 169 -10.75 -11.60 0.17
CA GLY A 169 -11.73 -12.38 0.94
C GLY A 169 -12.90 -11.50 1.41
N ILE A 170 -12.61 -10.35 2.02
CA ILE A 170 -13.64 -9.41 2.47
C ILE A 170 -14.47 -8.91 1.29
N LEU A 171 -13.84 -8.57 0.16
CA LEU A 171 -14.53 -8.12 -1.05
C LEU A 171 -15.54 -9.17 -1.54
N VAL A 172 -15.11 -10.43 -1.67
CA VAL A 172 -15.97 -11.53 -2.10
C VAL A 172 -17.12 -11.74 -1.11
N ASP A 173 -16.85 -11.74 0.19
CA ASP A 173 -17.87 -11.94 1.22
C ASP A 173 -18.93 -10.84 1.21
N ARG A 174 -18.53 -9.57 1.04
CA ARG A 174 -19.43 -8.41 0.98
C ARG A 174 -20.32 -8.43 -0.27
N VAL A 175 -19.73 -8.72 -1.43
CA VAL A 175 -20.46 -8.80 -2.70
C VAL A 175 -21.44 -9.98 -2.67
N LYS A 176 -21.00 -11.15 -2.21
CA LYS A 176 -21.82 -12.35 -2.10
C LYS A 176 -22.96 -12.19 -1.09
N GLY A 177 -22.72 -11.48 0.01
CA GLY A 177 -23.74 -11.15 1.01
C GLY A 177 -24.84 -10.22 0.48
N THR A 178 -24.58 -9.52 -0.63
CA THR A 178 -25.51 -8.54 -1.19
C THR A 178 -26.42 -9.17 -2.24
N LYS A 179 -27.69 -9.34 -1.86
CA LYS A 179 -28.70 -10.04 -2.69
C LYS A 179 -28.89 -9.44 -4.08
N TRP A 180 -28.88 -8.10 -4.22
CA TRP A 180 -29.15 -7.48 -5.52
C TRP A 180 -27.99 -7.69 -6.49
N VAL A 181 -26.73 -7.61 -6.02
CA VAL A 181 -25.55 -7.84 -6.86
C VAL A 181 -25.57 -9.26 -7.44
N MET A 182 -25.81 -10.25 -6.58
CA MET A 182 -25.92 -11.66 -6.98
C MET A 182 -27.14 -11.94 -7.87
N LYS A 183 -28.26 -11.25 -7.66
CA LYS A 183 -29.49 -11.44 -8.44
C LYS A 183 -29.35 -10.90 -9.86
N TYR A 184 -28.70 -9.75 -10.02
CA TYR A 184 -28.57 -9.08 -11.32
C TYR A 184 -27.25 -9.42 -12.04
N GLY A 185 -26.32 -10.10 -11.36
CA GLY A 185 -25.04 -10.50 -11.95
C GLY A 185 -24.09 -9.31 -12.14
N GLU A 186 -24.10 -8.39 -11.18
CA GLU A 186 -23.31 -7.15 -11.18
C GLU A 186 -21.94 -7.32 -10.50
N GLU A 187 -21.47 -8.55 -10.27
CA GLU A 187 -20.21 -8.82 -9.56
C GLU A 187 -18.99 -8.21 -10.29
N ALA A 188 -19.07 -8.11 -11.62
CA ALA A 188 -18.04 -7.51 -12.46
C ALA A 188 -17.83 -6.02 -12.16
N SER A 189 -18.87 -5.29 -11.73
CA SER A 189 -18.75 -3.89 -11.32
C SER A 189 -17.86 -3.72 -10.08
N PHE A 190 -17.67 -4.78 -9.28
CA PHE A 190 -16.78 -4.82 -8.12
C PHE A 190 -15.40 -5.43 -8.45
N GLY A 191 -15.14 -5.74 -9.73
CA GLY A 191 -13.91 -6.40 -10.16
C GLY A 191 -13.84 -7.88 -9.76
N LEU A 192 -14.99 -8.54 -9.58
CA LEU A 192 -15.09 -9.96 -9.29
C LEU A 192 -15.66 -10.75 -10.48
N THR A 193 -15.29 -12.02 -10.56
CA THR A 193 -15.89 -13.00 -11.45
C THR A 193 -17.08 -13.69 -10.78
N LYS A 194 -18.01 -14.21 -11.57
CA LYS A 194 -19.14 -15.00 -11.05
C LYS A 194 -18.69 -16.25 -10.29
N ASP A 195 -17.56 -16.83 -10.68
CA ASP A 195 -17.05 -18.05 -10.07
C ASP A 195 -16.41 -17.78 -8.70
N GLU A 196 -15.88 -16.58 -8.45
CA GLU A 196 -15.44 -16.16 -7.10
C GLU A 196 -16.59 -16.11 -6.09
N CYS A 197 -17.82 -15.82 -6.55
CA CYS A 197 -18.97 -15.67 -5.66
C CYS A 197 -19.79 -16.97 -5.49
N LYS A 198 -19.43 -18.05 -6.19
CA LYS A 198 -20.11 -19.35 -6.10
C LYS A 198 -19.54 -20.21 -4.97
N ASP A 199 -20.44 -20.89 -4.27
CA ASP A 199 -20.08 -21.89 -3.28
C ASP A 199 -19.53 -23.16 -3.92
N GLY A 200 -18.49 -23.74 -3.30
CA GLY A 200 -17.97 -25.07 -3.65
C GLY A 200 -17.03 -25.12 -4.87
N CYS A 201 -16.58 -23.97 -5.39
CA CYS A 201 -15.57 -23.93 -6.43
C CYS A 201 -14.16 -24.21 -5.87
N ASP A 202 -13.29 -24.85 -6.67
CA ASP A 202 -11.88 -25.03 -6.31
C ASP A 202 -11.16 -23.67 -6.33
N LYS A 203 -10.62 -23.24 -5.18
CA LYS A 203 -9.89 -21.97 -5.03
C LYS A 203 -8.76 -21.82 -6.06
N LYS A 204 -8.10 -22.92 -6.44
CA LYS A 204 -7.00 -22.88 -7.42
C LYS A 204 -7.50 -22.61 -8.85
N GLU A 205 -8.61 -23.23 -9.22
CA GLU A 205 -9.21 -23.02 -10.55
C GLU A 205 -9.74 -21.58 -10.65
N VAL A 206 -10.42 -21.11 -9.61
CA VAL A 206 -10.92 -19.73 -9.53
C VAL A 206 -9.77 -18.74 -9.60
N ASP A 207 -8.68 -18.92 -8.83
CA ASP A 207 -7.51 -18.03 -8.88
C ASP A 207 -6.89 -17.94 -10.28
N ALA A 208 -6.78 -19.07 -11.00
CA ALA A 208 -6.29 -19.09 -12.37
C ALA A 208 -7.19 -18.30 -13.33
N VAL A 209 -8.52 -18.43 -13.19
CA VAL A 209 -9.51 -17.67 -13.98
C VAL A 209 -9.42 -16.18 -13.68
N VAL A 210 -9.30 -15.82 -12.40
CA VAL A 210 -9.17 -14.43 -11.95
C VAL A 210 -7.89 -13.80 -12.47
N LYS A 211 -6.73 -14.47 -12.31
CA LYS A 211 -5.45 -14.00 -12.86
C LYS A 211 -5.55 -13.77 -14.37
N LYS A 212 -6.13 -14.72 -15.11
CA LYS A 212 -6.35 -14.54 -16.55
C LYS A 212 -7.22 -13.32 -16.86
N ARG A 213 -8.35 -13.17 -16.16
CA ARG A 213 -9.26 -12.03 -16.35
C ARG A 213 -8.63 -10.69 -16.00
N LEU A 214 -7.85 -10.61 -14.92
CA LEU A 214 -7.13 -9.40 -14.54
C LEU A 214 -6.10 -8.98 -15.59
N LYS A 215 -5.52 -9.93 -16.31
CA LYS A 215 -4.61 -9.65 -17.42
C LYS A 215 -5.36 -9.11 -18.64
N ASP A 216 -6.47 -9.76 -19.00
CA ASP A 216 -7.20 -9.52 -20.25
C ASP A 216 -8.19 -8.33 -20.18
N ASP A 217 -8.70 -8.01 -18.99
CA ASP A 217 -9.75 -7.00 -18.77
C ASP A 217 -9.25 -5.85 -17.87
N PRO A 218 -8.81 -4.73 -18.48
CA PRO A 218 -8.36 -3.56 -17.72
C PRO A 218 -9.46 -2.92 -16.87
N LEU A 219 -10.73 -3.00 -17.29
CA LEU A 219 -11.85 -2.40 -16.57
C LEU A 219 -12.11 -3.17 -15.28
N MET A 220 -12.18 -4.51 -15.36
CA MET A 220 -12.30 -5.37 -14.19
C MET A 220 -11.15 -5.11 -13.21
N ARG A 221 -9.92 -4.98 -13.71
CA ARG A 221 -8.74 -4.71 -12.89
C ARG A 221 -8.83 -3.37 -12.17
N MET A 222 -9.31 -2.32 -12.84
CA MET A 222 -9.54 -1.00 -12.24
C MET A 222 -10.64 -1.03 -11.19
N CYS A 223 -11.79 -1.64 -11.47
CA CYS A 223 -12.87 -1.78 -10.49
C CYS A 223 -12.40 -2.55 -9.25
N ARG A 224 -11.60 -3.61 -9.44
CA ARG A 224 -11.00 -4.37 -8.33
C ARG A 224 -10.04 -3.52 -7.51
N SER A 225 -9.17 -2.73 -8.15
CA SER A 225 -8.21 -1.88 -7.42
C SER A 225 -8.90 -0.79 -6.61
N GLU A 226 -9.96 -0.18 -7.13
CA GLU A 226 -10.81 0.78 -6.41
C GLU A 226 -11.44 0.13 -5.16
N CYS A 227 -12.08 -1.02 -5.32
CA CYS A 227 -12.76 -1.72 -4.22
C CYS A 227 -11.78 -2.14 -3.13
N LEU A 228 -10.62 -2.70 -3.51
CA LEU A 228 -9.60 -3.13 -2.54
C LEU A 228 -8.97 -1.96 -1.79
N TYR A 229 -8.76 -0.83 -2.46
CA TYR A 229 -8.24 0.36 -1.82
C TYR A 229 -9.25 0.94 -0.83
N ALA A 230 -10.54 1.03 -1.19
CA ALA A 230 -11.60 1.45 -0.29
C ALA A 230 -11.70 0.55 0.96
N LEU A 231 -11.64 -0.78 0.77
CA LEU A 231 -11.62 -1.74 1.88
C LEU A 231 -10.39 -1.55 2.77
N PHE A 232 -9.22 -1.27 2.20
CA PHE A 232 -8.01 -0.99 2.99
C PHE A 232 -8.17 0.26 3.85
N LEU A 233 -8.70 1.36 3.28
CA LEU A 233 -8.95 2.60 4.01
C LEU A 233 -9.86 2.34 5.21
N GLN A 234 -10.98 1.64 4.99
CA GLN A 234 -11.98 1.38 6.03
C GLN A 234 -11.53 0.38 7.09
N THR A 235 -10.89 -0.72 6.69
CA THR A 235 -10.62 -1.85 7.60
C THR A 235 -9.25 -1.80 8.26
N VAL A 236 -8.32 -1.03 7.70
CA VAL A 236 -6.92 -1.00 8.17
C VAL A 236 -6.51 0.42 8.54
N GLU A 237 -6.60 1.36 7.60
CA GLU A 237 -6.02 2.70 7.80
C GLU A 237 -6.80 3.52 8.82
N MET A 238 -8.12 3.67 8.65
CA MET A 238 -8.97 4.43 9.57
C MET A 238 -8.90 3.90 11.01
N PRO A 239 -9.08 2.58 11.28
CA PRO A 239 -8.97 2.06 12.64
C PRO A 239 -7.57 2.23 13.25
N ALA A 240 -6.52 2.24 12.42
CA ALA A 240 -5.16 2.50 12.90
C ALA A 240 -4.95 3.97 13.29
N MET A 241 -5.49 4.90 12.50
CA MET A 241 -5.45 6.35 12.76
C MET A 241 -6.25 6.72 14.02
N GLU A 242 -7.44 6.14 14.19
CA GLU A 242 -8.27 6.32 15.39
C GLU A 242 -7.53 5.89 16.67
N LYS A 243 -6.83 4.75 16.63
CA LYS A 243 -6.06 4.25 17.79
C LYS A 243 -4.93 5.17 18.22
N ILE A 244 -4.34 5.91 17.29
CA ILE A 244 -3.28 6.89 17.58
C ILE A 244 -3.83 8.29 17.83
N GLY A 245 -5.16 8.47 17.83
CA GLY A 245 -5.82 9.77 18.03
C GLY A 245 -5.55 10.77 16.91
N GLN A 246 -5.13 10.30 15.74
CA GLN A 246 -4.96 11.14 14.56
C GLN A 246 -6.22 11.08 13.71
N LEU A 247 -6.72 12.25 13.31
CA LEU A 247 -7.74 12.30 12.28
C LEU A 247 -7.05 12.10 10.91
N PRO A 248 -7.69 11.37 9.99
CA PRO A 248 -7.17 11.22 8.65
C PRO A 248 -7.01 12.60 8.01
N SER A 249 -5.87 12.87 7.37
CA SER A 249 -5.68 14.16 6.69
C SER A 249 -6.74 14.34 5.60
N ASP A 250 -7.46 15.47 5.67
CA ASP A 250 -8.73 15.72 4.98
C ASP A 250 -8.65 15.55 3.45
N ALA A 251 -7.46 15.69 2.85
CA ALA A 251 -7.32 15.74 1.40
C ALA A 251 -7.25 14.37 0.70
N SER A 252 -7.13 13.25 1.44
CA SER A 252 -6.88 11.95 0.78
C SER A 252 -7.52 10.74 1.43
N SER A 253 -8.19 10.91 2.57
CA SER A 253 -8.66 9.79 3.37
C SER A 253 -10.13 9.43 3.13
N GLY A 254 -10.87 10.31 2.43
CA GLY A 254 -12.23 10.04 1.99
C GLY A 254 -12.26 9.06 0.83
N ILE A 255 -13.27 8.19 0.83
CA ILE A 255 -13.61 7.31 -0.29
C ILE A 255 -14.50 8.11 -1.25
N ASP A 256 -13.89 8.99 -2.04
CA ASP A 256 -14.55 9.91 -2.99
C ASP A 256 -14.56 9.38 -4.44
N PHE A 257 -13.93 8.23 -4.67
CA PHE A 257 -13.70 7.63 -5.98
C PHE A 257 -14.64 6.45 -6.28
N LEU A 258 -15.50 6.07 -5.33
CA LEU A 258 -16.53 5.04 -5.54
C LEU A 258 -17.90 5.69 -5.70
N ASP A 259 -18.75 5.05 -6.51
CA ASP A 259 -20.17 5.38 -6.56
C ASP A 259 -20.90 4.93 -5.28
N SER A 260 -22.10 5.50 -5.06
CA SER A 260 -22.90 5.25 -3.86
C SER A 260 -23.28 3.78 -3.69
N ASP A 261 -23.56 3.07 -4.78
CA ASP A 261 -23.99 1.66 -4.73
C ASP A 261 -22.83 0.77 -4.26
N ARG A 262 -21.60 1.03 -4.74
CA ARG A 262 -20.40 0.31 -4.28
C ARG A 262 -20.06 0.64 -2.84
N ILE A 263 -20.19 1.90 -2.43
CA ILE A 263 -20.02 2.30 -1.03
C ILE A 263 -21.00 1.54 -0.14
N GLU A 264 -22.28 1.49 -0.53
CA GLU A 264 -23.32 0.77 0.20
C GLU A 264 -23.00 -0.72 0.33
N VAL A 265 -22.41 -1.36 -0.68
CA VAL A 265 -22.07 -2.79 -0.61
C VAL A 265 -20.82 -3.05 0.23
N LEU A 266 -19.78 -2.24 0.05
CA LEU A 266 -18.48 -2.50 0.66
C LEU A 266 -18.41 -2.06 2.13
N LEU A 267 -19.05 -0.95 2.48
CA LEU A 267 -18.85 -0.27 3.77
C LEU A 267 -20.02 -0.44 4.75
N GLN A 268 -20.88 -1.46 4.59
CA GLN A 268 -21.99 -1.67 5.54
C GLN A 268 -21.47 -1.82 6.98
N ASP A 269 -21.96 -0.97 7.88
CA ASP A 269 -21.56 -0.88 9.30
C ASP A 269 -21.97 -2.09 10.17
N GLY A 270 -22.25 -3.26 9.58
CA GLY A 270 -22.91 -4.38 10.25
C GLY A 270 -22.11 -5.69 10.39
N PHE A 271 -20.84 -5.73 9.97
CA PHE A 271 -19.99 -6.91 10.15
C PHE A 271 -18.89 -6.62 11.17
N SER A 272 -19.29 -6.57 12.44
CA SER A 272 -18.40 -6.60 13.62
C SER A 272 -18.78 -7.78 14.49
#